data_AF-A0A6G9Z3B8-F1
#
_entry.id   AF-A0A6G9Z3B8-F1
#
_cell.length_a   1.000
_cell.length_b   1.000
_cell.length_c   1.000
_cell.angle_alpha   90.00
_cell.angle_beta   90.00
_cell.angle_gamma   90.00
#
_symmetry.space_group_name_H-M   'P 1'
#
loop_
_entity.id
_entity.type
_entity.pdbx_description
1 polymer ?
#
loop_
_entity_poly.entity_id
_entity_poly.type
_entity_poly.pdbx_seq_one_letter_code
_entity_poly.pdbx_strand_id
1 'polypeptide(L)'
;MASLAYVCTELGDDRQCFELPRDEGEFRAWIMESRSAARDRTEFDRHQDIVQWHLSHMPDANAAGMYQVITWSDDNHAPVIVEHHQFTARA
;
A
#
# COMPACT_ATOMS: atom_id res chain seq x y z
N MET A 1 -13.62 -13.86 5.90
CA MET A 1 -13.69 -12.50 5.34
C MET A 1 -12.36 -12.27 4.65
N ALA A 2 -12.36 -11.88 3.38
CA ALA A 2 -11.12 -11.56 2.70
C ALA A 2 -10.55 -10.33 3.40
N SER A 3 -9.37 -10.49 3.99
CA SER A 3 -8.62 -9.38 4.54
C SER A 3 -8.46 -8.33 3.43
N LEU A 4 -8.84 -7.08 3.65
CA LEU A 4 -8.77 -6.04 2.62
C LEU A 4 -7.75 -4.96 3.02
N ALA A 5 -6.79 -4.69 2.14
CA ALA A 5 -6.09 -3.41 2.12
C ALA A 5 -6.02 -2.88 0.70
N TYR A 6 -5.97 -1.56 0.58
CA TYR A 6 -5.72 -0.88 -0.68
C TYR A 6 -4.35 -0.24 -0.60
N VAL A 7 -3.52 -0.46 -1.61
CA VAL A 7 -2.25 0.25 -1.78
C VAL A 7 -2.39 1.16 -2.98
N CYS A 8 -2.46 2.46 -2.77
CA CYS A 8 -2.44 3.46 -3.83
C CYS A 8 -1.04 4.05 -3.95
N THR A 9 -0.56 4.16 -5.17
CA THR A 9 0.78 4.64 -5.49
C THR A 9 0.65 5.95 -6.26
N GLU A 10 1.42 6.95 -5.88
CA GLU A 10 1.50 8.26 -6.52
C GLU A 10 2.98 8.53 -6.83
N LEU A 11 3.48 7.85 -7.88
CA LEU A 11 4.85 8.01 -8.37
C LEU A 11 4.83 8.81 -9.68
N GLY A 12 5.17 10.09 -9.62
CA GLY A 12 5.06 10.98 -10.78
C GLY A 12 3.59 11.32 -11.13
N ASP A 13 3.25 11.33 -12.43
CA ASP A 13 1.88 11.56 -12.92
C ASP A 13 1.01 10.30 -12.92
N ASP A 14 1.59 9.13 -12.66
CA ASP A 14 0.90 7.85 -12.66
C ASP A 14 0.38 7.51 -11.25
N ARG A 15 -0.95 7.31 -11.17
CA ARG A 15 -1.63 6.84 -9.96
C ARG A 15 -2.20 5.45 -10.20
N GLN A 16 -1.70 4.47 -9.46
CA GLN A 16 -2.19 3.09 -9.52
C GLN A 16 -2.57 2.58 -8.13
N CYS A 17 -3.74 1.95 -8.01
CA CYS A 17 -4.20 1.36 -6.76
C CYS A 17 -4.36 -0.16 -6.90
N PHE A 18 -3.98 -0.90 -5.86
CA PHE A 18 -4.02 -2.35 -5.77
C PHE A 18 -4.87 -2.79 -4.58
N GLU A 19 -5.82 -3.69 -4.79
CA GLU A 19 -6.64 -4.32 -3.75
C GLU A 19 -5.98 -5.63 -3.31
N LEU A 20 -5.49 -5.72 -2.08
CA LEU A 20 -4.86 -6.93 -1.55
C LEU A 20 -5.87 -7.75 -0.74
N PRO A 21 -5.86 -9.10 -0.88
CA PRO A 21 -4.88 -9.93 -1.62
C PRO A 21 -5.18 -10.14 -3.11
N ARG A 22 -6.23 -9.53 -3.66
CA ARG A 22 -6.69 -9.79 -5.04
C ARG A 22 -5.63 -9.49 -6.11
N ASP A 23 -4.94 -8.36 -5.95
CA ASP A 23 -3.99 -7.81 -6.91
C ASP A 23 -2.54 -8.01 -6.43
N GLU A 24 -2.28 -9.00 -5.55
CA GLU A 24 -0.93 -9.21 -4.97
C GLU A 24 0.15 -9.44 -6.04
N GLY A 25 -0.19 -10.18 -7.10
CA GLY A 25 0.72 -10.41 -8.22
C GLY A 25 1.07 -9.13 -8.97
N GLU A 26 0.06 -8.29 -9.24
CA GLU A 26 0.23 -7.01 -9.94
C GLU A 26 1.01 -6.02 -9.07
N PHE A 27 0.73 -5.99 -7.77
CA PHE A 27 1.46 -5.15 -6.82
C PHE A 27 2.94 -5.54 -6.74
N ARG A 28 3.26 -6.85 -6.71
CA ARG A 28 4.65 -7.31 -6.72
C ARG A 28 5.37 -6.97 -8.03
N ALA A 29 4.70 -7.11 -9.17
CA ALA A 29 5.26 -6.72 -10.47
C ALA A 29 5.58 -5.22 -10.49
N TRP A 30 4.63 -4.39 -10.04
CA TRP A 30 4.81 -2.95 -9.93
C TRP A 30 5.99 -2.57 -9.01
N ILE A 31 6.16 -3.25 -7.87
CA ILE A 31 7.32 -3.02 -6.98
C ILE A 31 8.63 -3.27 -7.73
N MET A 32 8.72 -4.39 -8.47
CA MET A 32 9.95 -4.74 -9.20
C MET A 32 10.29 -3.72 -10.31
N GLU A 33 9.27 -3.29 -11.06
CA GLU A 33 9.41 -2.31 -12.13
C GLU A 33 9.77 -0.93 -11.57
N SER A 34 9.03 -0.46 -10.57
CA SER A 34 9.23 0.84 -9.93
C SER A 34 10.58 0.94 -9.23
N ARG A 35 11.01 -0.11 -8.52
CA ARG A 35 12.35 -0.17 -7.90
C ARG A 35 13.47 -0.04 -8.92
N SER A 36 13.28 -0.61 -10.12
CA SER A 36 14.28 -0.55 -11.18
C SER A 36 14.40 0.86 -11.77
N ALA A 37 13.28 1.59 -11.84
CA ALA A 37 13.16 2.95 -12.35
C ALA A 37 13.43 4.06 -11.30
N ALA A 38 13.39 3.71 -10.00
CA ALA A 38 13.59 4.66 -8.90
C ALA A 38 14.93 5.38 -8.97
N ARG A 39 14.89 6.71 -8.78
CA ARG A 39 16.10 7.55 -8.73
C ARG A 39 16.97 7.23 -7.52
N ASP A 40 16.34 6.98 -6.38
CA ASP A 40 17.00 6.50 -5.16
C ASP A 40 16.37 5.17 -4.74
N ARG A 41 17.11 4.08 -4.98
CA ARG A 41 16.66 2.72 -4.64
C ARG A 41 16.66 2.48 -3.13
N THR A 42 17.53 3.15 -2.38
CA THR A 42 17.60 2.97 -0.92
C THR A 42 16.40 3.62 -0.25
N GLU A 43 15.99 4.81 -0.69
CA GLU A 43 14.75 5.43 -0.22
C GLU A 43 13.52 4.61 -0.65
N PHE A 44 13.48 4.13 -1.90
CA PHE A 44 12.40 3.24 -2.35
C PHE A 44 12.29 1.98 -1.48
N ASP A 45 13.42 1.30 -1.22
CA ASP A 45 13.45 0.09 -0.38
C ASP A 45 12.96 0.39 1.05
N ARG A 46 13.31 1.55 1.63
CA ARG A 46 12.79 1.98 2.94
C ARG A 46 11.28 2.17 2.94
N HIS A 47 10.72 2.81 1.92
CA HIS A 47 9.28 2.98 1.80
C HIS A 47 8.58 1.63 1.61
N GLN A 48 9.17 0.73 0.82
CA GLN A 48 8.69 -0.63 0.64
C GLN A 48 8.62 -1.39 1.96
N ASP A 49 9.65 -1.30 2.81
CA ASP A 49 9.67 -1.93 4.14
C ASP A 49 8.52 -1.43 5.03
N ILE A 50 8.25 -0.12 5.02
CA ILE A 50 7.13 0.47 5.80
C ILE A 50 5.79 -0.08 5.29
N VAL A 51 5.57 -0.07 3.97
CA VAL A 51 4.34 -0.60 3.37
C VAL A 51 4.16 -2.08 3.71
N GLN A 52 5.21 -2.89 3.58
CA GLN A 52 5.16 -4.31 3.92
C GLN A 52 4.86 -4.56 5.40
N TRP A 53 5.43 -3.75 6.30
CA TRP A 53 5.13 -3.83 7.73
C TRP A 53 3.64 -3.57 8.00
N HIS A 54 3.04 -2.57 7.36
CA HIS A 54 1.60 -2.31 7.53
C HIS A 54 0.75 -3.44 6.96
N LEU A 55 1.10 -3.96 5.78
CA LEU A 55 0.40 -5.08 5.16
C LEU A 55 0.49 -6.37 6.00
N SER A 56 1.60 -6.61 6.72
CA SER A 56 1.72 -7.77 7.60
C SER A 56 0.79 -7.69 8.82
N HIS A 57 0.43 -6.47 9.26
CA HIS A 57 -0.50 -6.21 10.36
C HIS A 57 -1.96 -6.00 9.90
N MET A 58 -2.21 -6.11 8.60
CA MET A 58 -3.53 -6.04 8.01
C MET A 58 -4.54 -7.05 8.59
N PRO A 59 -4.18 -8.30 8.94
CA PRO A 59 -5.10 -9.21 9.62
C PRO A 59 -5.63 -8.65 10.95
N ASP A 60 -4.80 -7.92 11.71
CA ASP A 60 -5.20 -7.33 12.99
C ASP A 60 -6.21 -6.19 12.80
N ALA A 61 -5.97 -5.32 11.82
CA ALA A 61 -6.92 -4.26 11.45
C ALA A 61 -8.27 -4.85 11.00
N ASN A 62 -8.23 -5.91 10.17
CA ASN A 62 -9.43 -6.61 9.72
C ASN A 62 -10.19 -7.28 10.85
N ALA A 63 -9.48 -7.90 11.81
CA ALA A 63 -10.09 -8.48 13.00
C ALA A 63 -10.82 -7.44 13.86
N ALA A 64 -10.35 -6.18 13.84
CA ALA A 64 -11.00 -5.04 14.47
C ALA A 64 -12.13 -4.40 13.64
N GLY A 65 -12.51 -5.00 12.50
CA GLY A 65 -13.57 -4.48 11.63
C GLY A 65 -13.14 -3.27 10.79
N MET A 66 -11.84 -3.13 10.52
CA MET A 66 -11.28 -2.05 9.71
C MET A 66 -10.51 -2.60 8.50
N TYR A 67 -10.41 -1.79 7.45
CA TYR A 67 -9.49 -2.02 6.34
C TYR A 67 -8.47 -0.88 6.26
N GLN A 68 -7.31 -1.17 5.68
CA GLN A 68 -6.23 -0.20 5.53
C GLN A 68 -6.23 0.37 4.11
N VAL A 69 -5.97 1.68 4.00
CA VAL A 69 -5.62 2.34 2.74
C VAL A 69 -4.23 2.92 2.92
N ILE A 70 -3.28 2.42 2.15
CA ILE A 70 -1.88 2.82 2.17
C ILE A 70 -1.62 3.63 0.92
N THR A 71 -1.28 4.91 1.06
CA THR A 71 -0.86 5.76 -0.05
C THR A 71 0.66 5.88 -0.01
N TRP A 72 1.33 5.38 -1.05
CA TRP A 72 2.78 5.45 -1.24
C TRP A 72 3.10 6.50 -2.30
N SER A 73 3.70 7.61 -1.89
CA SER A 73 4.12 8.71 -2.77
C SER A 73 5.65 8.79 -2.89
N ASP A 74 6.14 9.34 -4.01
CA ASP A 74 7.55 9.75 -4.16
C ASP A 74 7.81 11.12 -3.47
N ASP A 75 6.78 11.76 -2.89
CA ASP A 75 6.94 13.04 -2.22
C ASP A 75 7.71 12.90 -0.89
N ASN A 76 8.76 13.73 -0.74
CA ASN A 76 9.66 13.71 0.41
C ASN A 76 9.02 14.12 1.75
N HIS A 77 7.80 14.67 1.78
CA HIS A 77 7.17 15.09 3.03
C HIS A 77 6.32 14.00 3.70
N ALA A 78 5.69 13.12 2.92
CA ALA A 78 4.84 12.04 3.44
C ALA A 78 4.86 10.85 2.48
N PRO A 79 6.00 10.12 2.40
CA PRO A 79 6.18 9.10 1.37
C PRO A 79 5.28 7.88 1.55
N VAL A 80 4.80 7.64 2.78
CA VAL A 80 3.78 6.62 3.06
C VAL A 80 2.76 7.19 4.04
N ILE A 81 1.50 7.24 3.62
CA ILE A 81 0.34 7.59 4.44
C ILE A 81 -0.49 6.34 4.66
N VAL A 82 -0.88 6.05 5.90
CA VAL A 82 -1.72 4.89 6.23
C VAL A 82 -2.99 5.36 6.91
N GLU A 83 -4.11 5.08 6.26
CA GLU A 83 -5.44 5.37 6.76
C GLU A 83 -6.14 4.06 7.16
N HIS A 84 -6.89 4.11 8.26
CA HIS A 84 -7.69 2.99 8.74
C HIS A 84 -9.15 3.37 8.66
N HIS A 85 -9.91 2.63 7.85
CA HIS A 85 -11.32 2.89 7.63
C HIS A 85 -12.14 1.73 8.20
N GLN A 86 -13.25 2.05 8.86
CA GLN A 86 -14.20 1.03 9.28
C GLN A 86 -14.85 0.41 8.05
N PHE A 87 -15.09 -0.90 8.08
CA PHE A 87 -16.04 -1.49 7.14
C PHE A 87 -17.39 -0.83 7.41
N THR A 88 -17.83 0.06 6.51
CA THR A 88 -19.19 0.57 6.56
C THR A 88 -20.12 -0.62 6.50
N ALA A 89 -20.81 -0.89 7.61
CA ALA A 89 -21.95 -1.78 7.61
C ALA A 89 -22.91 -1.20 6.56
N ARG A 90 -23.10 -1.93 5.46
CA ARG A 90 -24.25 -1.69 4.59
C ARG A 90 -25.47 -1.83 5.49
N ALA A 91 -26.11 -0.70 5.81
CA ALA A 91 -27.44 -0.67 6.39
C ALA A 91 -28.46 -1.27 5.39
#